data_AF-A0AAX4JTH7-F1
#
_entry.id   AF-A0AAX4JTH7-F1
#
_cell.length_a   1.000
_cell.length_b   1.000
_cell.length_c   1.000
_cell.angle_alpha   90.00
_cell.angle_beta   90.00
_cell.angle_gamma   90.00
#
_symmetry.space_group_name_H-M   'P 1'
#
loop_
_entity.id
_entity.type
_entity.pdbx_description
1 polymer ?
#
loop_
_entity_poly.entity_id
_entity_poly.type
_entity_poly.pdbx_seq_one_letter_code
_entity_poly.pdbx_strand_id
1 'polypeptide(L)'
;MSGCVRGQTLVEQVHLYFIEFRDNGSYTYRHQWDGCISASSPLRNIFNKWADEEHCGEPFEHFHFRLRDAKNGRTLTGDEACKDLNMHSGTRIYVARSITGQQRRRTYHST
;
A
#
# COMPACT_ATOMS: atom_id res chain seq x y z
N MET A 1 -15.30 -3.50 -45.30
CA MET A 1 -14.79 -2.33 -44.57
C MET A 1 -14.61 -2.72 -43.12
N SER A 2 -13.41 -2.46 -42.59
CA SER A 2 -13.00 -2.77 -41.22
C SER A 2 -13.85 -2.05 -40.18
N GLY A 3 -14.24 -2.79 -39.16
CA GLY A 3 -14.79 -2.26 -37.91
C GLY A 3 -14.30 -3.09 -36.75
N CYS A 4 -12.97 -3.21 -36.58
CA CYS A 4 -12.41 -3.66 -35.31
C CYS A 4 -12.81 -2.63 -34.26
N VAL A 5 -13.88 -2.91 -33.53
CA VAL A 5 -14.22 -2.18 -32.30
C VAL A 5 -13.12 -2.52 -31.30
N ARG A 6 -12.01 -1.77 -31.33
CA ARG A 6 -11.05 -1.72 -30.22
C ARG A 6 -11.69 -0.94 -29.08
N GLY A 7 -12.68 -1.55 -28.43
CA GLY A 7 -13.17 -1.10 -27.14
C GLY A 7 -12.08 -1.38 -26.11
N GLN A 8 -11.28 -0.36 -25.78
CA GLN A 8 -10.44 -0.36 -24.58
C GLN A 8 -11.34 -0.31 -23.34
N THR A 9 -11.93 -1.43 -22.94
CA THR A 9 -12.67 -1.50 -21.67
C THR A 9 -12.58 -2.89 -21.03
N LEU A 10 -11.42 -3.53 -21.09
CA LEU A 10 -11.10 -4.54 -20.08
C LEU A 10 -10.48 -3.78 -18.92
N VAL A 11 -11.29 -3.48 -17.90
CA VAL A 11 -10.80 -3.02 -16.61
C VAL A 11 -10.02 -4.19 -16.03
N GLU A 12 -8.71 -4.23 -16.30
CA GLU A 12 -7.82 -5.26 -15.76
C GLU A 12 -7.84 -5.14 -14.23
N GLN A 13 -8.29 -6.19 -13.56
CA GLN A 13 -8.33 -6.25 -12.10
C GLN A 13 -7.03 -6.87 -11.59
N VAL A 14 -6.42 -6.20 -10.63
CA VAL A 14 -5.18 -6.61 -9.99
C VAL A 14 -5.48 -7.01 -8.56
N HIS A 15 -5.14 -8.24 -8.20
CA HIS A 15 -5.23 -8.76 -6.84
C HIS A 15 -3.92 -8.45 -6.09
N LEU A 16 -4.01 -7.70 -5.00
CA LEU A 16 -2.85 -7.28 -4.22
C LEU A 16 -2.88 -7.93 -2.83
N TYR A 17 -1.70 -8.25 -2.31
CA TYR A 17 -1.52 -8.78 -0.96
C TYR A 17 -0.75 -7.79 -0.09
N PHE A 18 -1.30 -7.45 1.06
CA PHE A 18 -0.69 -6.55 2.02
C PHE A 18 -0.08 -7.36 3.16
N ILE A 19 1.19 -7.10 3.47
CA ILE A 19 1.95 -7.80 4.50
C ILE A 19 2.45 -6.76 5.50
N GLU A 20 1.84 -6.73 6.68
CA GLU A 20 2.24 -5.83 7.75
C GLU A 20 3.51 -6.33 8.48
N PHE A 21 4.42 -5.41 8.80
CA PHE A 21 5.61 -5.70 9.58
C PHE A 21 5.84 -4.65 10.67
N ARG A 22 6.50 -5.06 11.76
CA ARG A 22 6.91 -4.17 12.85
C ARG A 22 8.31 -3.63 12.59
N ASP A 23 8.59 -2.43 13.10
CA ASP A 23 9.90 -1.76 12.93
C ASP A 23 11.09 -2.53 13.52
N ASN A 24 10.85 -3.47 14.43
CA ASN A 24 11.86 -4.39 14.94
C ASN A 24 12.25 -5.50 13.92
N GLY A 25 11.72 -5.46 12.71
CA GLY A 25 11.95 -6.47 11.66
C GLY A 25 11.20 -7.79 11.89
N SER A 26 10.34 -7.87 12.92
CA SER A 26 9.45 -9.01 13.10
C SER A 26 8.21 -8.85 12.23
N TYR A 27 7.85 -9.93 11.54
CA TYR A 27 6.61 -10.01 10.80
C TYR A 27 5.48 -10.30 11.78
N THR A 28 4.48 -9.43 11.82
CA THR A 28 3.18 -9.83 12.33
C THR A 28 2.51 -10.64 11.23
N TYR A 29 2.66 -11.96 11.29
CA TYR A 29 1.99 -12.93 10.40
C TYR A 29 0.45 -12.86 10.45
N ARG A 30 -0.12 -11.86 11.12
CA ARG A 30 -1.52 -11.90 11.54
C ARG A 30 -2.51 -11.52 10.46
N HIS A 31 -2.18 -10.69 9.47
CA HIS A 31 -3.18 -10.33 8.44
C HIS A 31 -2.52 -10.15 7.08
N GLN A 32 -2.52 -11.23 6.29
CA GLN A 32 -2.46 -11.09 4.84
C GLN A 32 -3.82 -10.55 4.41
N TRP A 33 -3.87 -9.27 4.06
CA TRP A 33 -5.08 -8.66 3.53
C TRP A 33 -5.03 -8.72 2.00
N ASP A 34 -6.13 -9.15 1.39
CA ASP A 34 -6.28 -9.22 -0.05
C ASP A 34 -7.33 -8.24 -0.56
N GLY A 35 -7.00 -7.58 -1.67
CA GLY A 35 -7.87 -6.59 -2.27
C GLY A 35 -7.72 -6.52 -3.77
N CYS A 36 -8.84 -6.23 -4.44
CA CYS A 36 -8.91 -6.05 -5.87
C CYS A 36 -8.93 -4.56 -6.20
N ILE A 37 -8.11 -4.13 -7.15
CA ILE A 37 -8.13 -2.77 -7.68
C ILE A 37 -8.02 -2.82 -9.21
N SER A 38 -8.63 -1.85 -9.89
CA SER A 38 -8.39 -1.65 -11.32
C SER A 38 -6.92 -1.25 -11.56
N ALA A 39 -6.28 -1.84 -12.58
CA ALA A 39 -4.89 -1.58 -12.91
C ALA A 39 -4.57 -0.11 -13.22
N SER A 40 -5.59 0.68 -13.63
CA SER A 40 -5.49 2.10 -13.93
C SER A 40 -5.89 3.02 -12.78
N SER A 41 -6.42 2.49 -11.68
CA SER A 41 -6.83 3.28 -10.53
C SER A 41 -5.64 3.59 -9.62
N PRO A 42 -5.61 4.77 -8.97
CA PRO A 42 -4.62 5.10 -7.96
C PRO A 42 -4.65 4.14 -6.77
N LEU A 43 -3.48 3.73 -6.28
CA LEU A 43 -3.33 2.82 -5.16
C LEU A 43 -3.89 3.37 -3.84
N ARG A 44 -4.02 4.69 -3.67
CA ARG A 44 -4.63 5.31 -2.47
C ARG A 44 -6.02 4.76 -2.16
N ASN A 45 -6.78 4.34 -3.17
CA ASN A 45 -8.11 3.79 -2.97
C ASN A 45 -8.04 2.45 -2.23
N ILE A 46 -7.10 1.58 -2.62
CA ILE A 46 -6.92 0.29 -1.97
C ILE A 46 -6.20 0.43 -0.62
N PHE A 47 -5.34 1.44 -0.46
CA PHE A 47 -4.69 1.74 0.82
C PHE A 47 -5.68 2.23 1.87
N ASN A 48 -6.58 3.13 1.52
CA ASN A 48 -7.67 3.55 2.40
C ASN A 48 -8.55 2.36 2.80
N LYS A 49 -8.96 1.54 1.82
CA LYS A 49 -9.78 0.35 2.09
C LYS A 49 -9.08 -0.60 3.08
N TRP A 50 -7.79 -0.86 2.88
CA TRP A 50 -7.01 -1.67 3.80
C TRP A 50 -6.96 -1.05 5.21
N ALA A 51 -6.73 0.26 5.34
CA ALA A 51 -6.66 0.93 6.64
C ALA A 51 -8.02 0.99 7.35
N ASP A 52 -9.11 1.16 6.59
CA ASP A 52 -10.49 1.09 7.08
C ASP A 52 -10.78 -0.28 7.73
N GLU A 53 -10.38 -1.36 7.07
CA GLU A 53 -10.68 -2.72 7.51
C GLU A 53 -9.73 -3.22 8.61
N GLU A 54 -8.42 -2.99 8.47
CA GLU A 54 -7.40 -3.55 9.38
C GLU A 54 -7.06 -2.62 10.56
N HIS A 55 -7.26 -1.32 10.40
CA HIS A 55 -6.84 -0.30 11.39
C HIS A 55 -7.97 0.67 11.76
N CYS A 56 -9.23 0.20 11.71
CA CYS A 56 -10.41 0.93 12.19
C CYS A 56 -10.59 2.33 11.57
N GLY A 57 -10.21 2.51 10.31
CA GLY A 57 -10.35 3.80 9.61
C GLY A 57 -9.28 4.82 9.96
N GLU A 58 -8.14 4.39 10.51
CA GLU A 58 -6.98 5.26 10.57
C GLU A 58 -6.56 5.73 9.16
N PRO A 59 -6.13 6.99 9.00
CA PRO A 59 -5.61 7.47 7.72
C PRO A 59 -4.45 6.60 7.22
N PHE A 60 -4.48 6.20 5.94
CA PHE A 60 -3.41 5.35 5.38
C PHE A 60 -2.05 6.04 5.41
N GLU A 61 -2.00 7.38 5.49
CA GLU A 61 -0.77 8.18 5.63
C GLU A 61 -0.02 7.93 6.95
N HIS A 62 -0.66 7.29 7.92
CA HIS A 62 0.02 6.79 9.13
C HIS A 62 0.86 5.53 8.87
N PHE A 63 0.89 5.04 7.63
CA PHE A 63 1.57 3.82 7.23
C PHE A 63 2.50 4.06 6.02
N HIS A 64 3.58 3.29 5.98
CA HIS A 64 4.52 3.24 4.87
C HIS A 64 4.27 2.00 4.02
N PHE A 65 3.92 2.21 2.75
CA PHE A 65 3.72 1.17 1.77
C PHE A 65 4.96 1.00 0.90
N ARG A 66 5.44 -0.23 0.75
CA ARG A 66 6.64 -0.54 -0.03
C ARG A 66 6.43 -1.73 -0.95
N LEU A 67 6.90 -1.58 -2.19
CA LEU A 67 6.84 -2.60 -3.22
C LEU A 67 8.09 -3.50 -3.20
N ARG A 68 7.91 -4.81 -3.38
CA ARG A 68 8.95 -5.88 -3.46
C ARG A 68 9.66 -6.23 -2.15
N ASP A 69 10.01 -5.25 -1.33
CA ASP A 69 10.79 -5.48 -0.10
C ASP A 69 10.40 -4.50 1.03
N ALA A 70 10.31 -5.00 2.26
CA ALA A 70 9.89 -4.22 3.43
C ALA A 70 10.88 -3.11 3.84
N LYS A 71 12.19 -3.26 3.58
CA LYS A 71 13.24 -2.34 4.03
C LYS A 71 13.83 -1.50 2.91
N ASN A 72 14.00 -2.10 1.73
CA ASN A 72 14.66 -1.48 0.57
C ASN A 72 13.74 -1.37 -0.64
N GLY A 73 12.47 -1.76 -0.51
CA GLY A 73 11.49 -1.65 -1.57
C GLY A 73 11.18 -0.21 -1.93
N ARG A 74 10.63 -0.03 -3.14
CA ARG A 74 10.17 1.27 -3.62
C ARG A 74 9.00 1.73 -2.75
N THR A 75 9.14 2.91 -2.14
CA THR A 75 8.03 3.58 -1.42
C THR A 75 6.91 3.92 -2.39
N LEU A 76 5.68 3.68 -1.98
CA LEU A 76 4.46 4.00 -2.71
C LEU A 76 3.75 5.15 -1.99
N THR A 77 3.35 6.19 -2.72
CA THR A 77 2.59 7.32 -2.15
C THR A 77 1.09 7.12 -2.24
N GLY A 78 0.64 6.21 -3.11
CA GLY A 78 -0.78 5.97 -3.38
C GLY A 78 -1.29 6.70 -4.62
N ASP A 79 -0.47 7.58 -5.22
CA ASP A 79 -0.84 8.30 -6.45
C ASP A 79 -0.61 7.45 -7.70
N GLU A 80 0.24 6.43 -7.56
CA GLU A 80 0.60 5.53 -8.64
C GLU A 80 -0.53 4.54 -8.93
N ALA A 81 -0.68 4.16 -10.20
CA ALA A 81 -1.53 3.04 -10.59
C ALA A 81 -0.70 1.75 -10.75
N CYS A 82 -1.35 0.58 -10.62
CA CYS A 82 -0.66 -0.71 -10.76
C CYS A 82 0.06 -0.85 -12.12
N LYS A 83 -0.55 -0.37 -13.20
CA LYS A 83 0.04 -0.41 -14.56
C LYS A 83 1.37 0.36 -14.65
N ASP A 84 1.49 1.49 -13.95
CA ASP A 84 2.67 2.35 -14.01
C ASP A 84 3.85 1.75 -13.22
N LEU A 85 3.52 0.85 -12.29
CA LEU A 85 4.45 0.11 -11.44
C LEU A 85 4.74 -1.30 -11.97
N ASN A 86 4.14 -1.68 -13.11
CA ASN A 86 4.16 -3.03 -13.65
C ASN A 86 3.79 -4.09 -12.58
N MET A 87 2.75 -3.79 -11.81
CA MET A 87 2.20 -4.68 -10.79
C MET A 87 1.13 -5.57 -11.41
N HIS A 88 1.21 -6.85 -11.07
CA HIS A 88 0.27 -7.88 -11.53
C HIS A 88 -0.41 -8.54 -10.33
N SER A 89 -1.46 -9.31 -10.61
CA SER A 89 -2.12 -10.10 -9.57
C SER A 89 -1.13 -10.98 -8.82
N GLY A 90 -1.22 -10.97 -7.50
CA GLY A 90 -0.27 -11.62 -6.60
C GLY A 90 0.89 -10.76 -6.13
N THR A 91 0.95 -9.49 -6.56
CA THR A 91 1.95 -8.55 -6.07
C THR A 91 1.78 -8.31 -4.57
N ARG A 92 2.90 -8.37 -3.84
CA ARG A 92 2.96 -8.09 -2.41
C ARG A 92 3.38 -6.65 -2.15
N ILE A 93 2.63 -5.99 -1.29
CA ILE A 93 2.92 -4.68 -0.73
C ILE A 93 3.22 -4.87 0.75
N TYR A 94 4.36 -4.37 1.18
CA TYR A 94 4.79 -4.42 2.57
C TYR A 94 4.37 -3.14 3.26
N VAL A 95 3.78 -3.26 4.44
CA VAL A 95 3.23 -2.13 5.19
C VAL A 95 3.85 -2.07 6.59
N ALA A 96 4.25 -0.89 7.01
CA ALA A 96 4.64 -0.64 8.40
C ALA A 96 4.04 0.66 8.90
N ARG A 97 3.74 0.72 10.19
CA ARG A 97 3.31 1.96 10.84
C ARG A 97 4.43 3.00 10.77
N SER A 98 4.08 4.23 10.42
CA SER A 98 5.00 5.36 10.47
C SER A 98 5.27 5.75 11.93
N ILE A 99 6.53 5.69 12.38
CA ILE A 99 6.93 6.10 13.75
C ILE A 99 6.97 7.64 13.90
N THR A 100 6.23 8.39 13.08
CA THR A 100 6.09 9.85 13.20
C THR A 100 5.18 10.23 14.37
N GLY A 101 5.51 9.73 15.56
CA GLY A 101 4.90 10.08 16.84
C GLY A 101 5.89 10.17 18.00
N GLN A 102 7.19 9.85 17.82
CA GLN A 102 8.17 9.84 18.91
C GLN A 102 9.19 11.01 18.93
N GLN A 103 8.94 12.09 18.18
CA GLN A 103 9.80 13.30 18.18
C GLN A 103 9.17 14.55 18.85
N ARG A 104 8.42 14.39 19.95
CA ARG A 104 8.02 15.54 20.80
C ARG A 104 8.18 15.32 22.32
N ARG A 105 9.12 14.47 22.75
CA ARG A 105 9.57 14.43 24.16
C ARG A 105 11.08 14.32 24.29
N ARG A 106 11.79 15.37 23.86
CA ARG A 106 13.13 15.70 24.36
C ARG A 106 13.28 17.21 24.41
N THR A 107 12.55 17.86 25.32
CA THR A 107 13.05 19.11 25.91
C THR A 107 13.86 18.70 27.13
N TYR A 108 15.18 18.71 26.97
CA TYR A 108 16.10 18.76 28.09
C TYR A 108 15.87 20.08 28.83
N HIS A 109 15.36 20.02 30.06
CA HIS A 109 15.68 21.04 31.05
C HIS A 109 16.67 20.40 32.01
N SER A 110 17.96 20.58 31.72
CA SER A 110 18.96 20.56 32.79
C SER A 110 18.76 21.81 33.62
N THR A 111 18.60 21.59 34.92
CA THR A 111 18.78 22.57 36.01
C THR A 111 20.16 23.19 35.99
#